data_AF-A0A7C2TQW2-F1
#
_entry.id   AF-A0A7C2TQW2-F1
#
_cell.length_a   1.000
_cell.length_b   1.000
_cell.length_c   1.000
_cell.angle_alpha   90.00
_cell.angle_beta   90.00
_cell.angle_gamma   90.00
#
_symmetry.space_group_name_H-M   'P 1'
#
loop_
_entity.id
_entity.type
_entity.pdbx_description
1 polymer ?
#
loop_
_entity_poly.entity_id
_entity_poly.type
_entity_poly.pdbx_seq_one_letter_code
_entity_poly.pdbx_strand_id
1 'polypeptide(L)'
;RITALSGSPEYPEILKYLIQDGIEKIGAGDLTISANSRDIPVLESILAKDSETNVRMSGEPIPTCGGVLLKTGSGTRRVDNTFEARLERMRRDLIFEVAGILSGEREAPEE
;
A
#
# COMPACT_ATOMS: atom_id res chain seq x y z
N ARG A 1 2.58 16.83 -0.79
CA ARG A 1 2.51 15.84 -1.88
C ARG A 1 3.07 14.53 -1.35
N ILE A 2 2.32 13.42 -1.43
CA ILE A 2 2.77 12.09 -0.97
C ILE A 2 4.10 11.67 -1.67
N THR A 3 4.34 12.20 -2.87
CA THR A 3 5.59 12.08 -3.63
C THR A 3 6.85 12.53 -2.89
N ALA A 4 6.75 13.32 -1.81
CA ALA A 4 7.91 13.75 -1.02
C ALA A 4 8.45 12.65 -0.10
N LEU A 5 7.64 11.63 0.24
CA LEU A 5 8.10 10.52 1.09
C LEU A 5 9.05 9.56 0.38
N SER A 6 9.00 9.45 -0.95
CA SER A 6 9.87 8.50 -1.69
C SER A 6 11.36 8.82 -1.62
N GLY A 7 11.73 9.99 -1.11
CA GLY A 7 13.13 10.38 -0.86
C GLY A 7 13.55 10.33 0.61
N SER A 8 12.66 9.91 1.52
CA SER A 8 12.95 9.86 2.95
C SER A 8 13.57 8.52 3.35
N PRO A 9 14.47 8.48 4.35
CA PRO A 9 15.11 7.25 4.80
C PRO A 9 14.13 6.24 5.40
N GLU A 10 12.92 6.67 5.78
CA GLU A 10 11.85 5.82 6.31
C GLU A 10 11.04 5.11 5.22
N TYR A 11 11.16 5.54 3.96
CA TYR A 11 10.37 4.97 2.86
C TYR A 11 10.50 3.46 2.67
N PRO A 12 11.71 2.85 2.76
CA PRO A 12 11.86 1.40 2.66
C PRO A 12 11.13 0.64 3.78
N GLU A 13 11.13 1.17 5.01
CA GLU A 13 10.40 0.59 6.15
C GLU A 13 8.88 0.63 5.91
N ILE A 14 8.38 1.75 5.37
CA ILE A 14 6.98 1.87 4.97
C ILE A 14 6.62 0.82 3.90
N LEU A 15 7.44 0.68 2.86
CA LEU A 15 7.21 -0.33 1.83
C LEU A 15 7.20 -1.75 2.41
N LYS A 16 8.13 -2.05 3.33
CA LYS A 16 8.16 -3.35 4.02
C LYS A 16 6.86 -3.62 4.78
N TYR A 17 6.38 -2.65 5.55
CA TYR A 17 5.10 -2.76 6.25
C TYR A 17 3.92 -2.98 5.28
N LEU A 18 3.88 -2.25 4.16
CA LEU A 18 2.81 -2.41 3.17
C LEU A 18 2.81 -3.78 2.49
N ILE A 19 3.99 -4.39 2.30
CA ILE A 19 4.12 -5.75 1.79
C ILE A 19 3.60 -6.75 2.82
N GLN A 20 4.01 -6.64 4.08
CA GLN A 20 3.57 -7.54 5.17
C GLN A 20 2.06 -7.49 5.39
N ASP A 21 1.48 -6.28 5.47
CA ASP A 21 0.02 -6.09 5.55
C ASP A 21 -0.71 -6.70 4.34
N GLY A 22 -0.09 -6.65 3.16
CA GLY A 22 -0.60 -7.28 1.95
C GLY A 22 -0.60 -8.81 2.02
N ILE A 23 0.51 -9.40 2.49
CA ILE A 23 0.67 -10.85 2.64
C ILE A 23 -0.33 -11.40 3.66
N GLU A 24 -0.50 -10.72 4.80
CA GLU A 24 -1.44 -11.12 5.85
C GLU A 24 -2.89 -11.13 5.33
N LYS A 25 -3.28 -10.11 4.55
CA LYS A 25 -4.64 -9.97 4.00
C LYS A 25 -4.93 -10.95 2.87
N ILE A 26 -3.96 -11.23 2.00
CA ILE A 26 -4.18 -12.10 0.84
C ILE A 26 -4.11 -13.58 1.22
N GLY A 27 -3.29 -13.91 2.23
CA GLY A 27 -2.97 -15.25 2.70
C GLY A 27 -1.68 -15.82 2.10
N ALA A 28 -1.25 -16.96 2.62
CA ALA A 28 -0.02 -17.64 2.16
C ALA A 28 -0.17 -18.22 0.74
N GLY A 29 0.88 -18.12 -0.07
CA GLY A 29 0.94 -18.68 -1.42
C GLY A 29 2.01 -18.03 -2.30
N ASP A 30 2.02 -18.38 -3.59
CA ASP A 30 2.83 -17.67 -4.60
C ASP A 30 2.22 -16.29 -4.85
N LEU A 31 2.99 -15.24 -4.54
CA LEU A 31 2.56 -13.84 -4.66
C LEU A 31 3.45 -13.06 -5.63
N THR A 32 2.84 -12.11 -6.33
CA THR A 32 3.54 -11.15 -7.18
C THR A 32 3.30 -9.71 -6.70
N ILE A 33 4.36 -8.90 -6.74
CA ILE A 33 4.31 -7.47 -6.42
C ILE A 33 4.43 -6.64 -7.71
N SER A 34 3.60 -5.61 -7.82
CA SER A 34 3.74 -4.51 -8.77
C SER A 34 3.84 -3.19 -8.01
N ALA A 35 4.70 -2.28 -8.45
CA ALA A 35 4.88 -0.96 -7.85
C ALA A 35 5.25 0.07 -8.93
N ASN A 36 5.47 1.33 -8.52
CA ASN A 36 6.03 2.32 -9.43
C ASN A 36 7.45 1.91 -9.86
N SER A 37 7.84 2.22 -11.10
CA SER A 37 9.18 1.95 -11.63
C SER A 37 10.32 2.49 -10.75
N ARG A 38 10.11 3.63 -10.09
CA ARG A 38 11.11 4.25 -9.19
C ARG A 38 11.31 3.48 -7.88
N ASP A 39 10.32 2.71 -7.44
CA ASP A 39 10.32 1.98 -6.18
C ASP A 39 10.85 0.54 -6.36
N ILE A 40 10.95 0.06 -7.61
CA ILE A 40 11.45 -1.28 -7.96
C ILE A 40 12.82 -1.58 -7.34
N PRO A 41 13.86 -0.73 -7.46
CA PRO A 41 15.18 -1.04 -6.92
C PRO A 41 15.16 -1.19 -5.39
N VAL A 42 14.34 -0.40 -4.71
CA VAL A 42 14.17 -0.47 -3.25
C VAL A 42 13.47 -1.77 -2.87
N LEU A 43 12.42 -2.15 -3.59
CA LEU A 43 11.68 -3.40 -3.36
C LEU A 43 12.54 -4.63 -3.60
N GLU A 44 13.34 -4.66 -4.67
CA GLU A 44 14.29 -5.74 -4.93
C GLU A 44 15.29 -5.88 -3.77
N SER A 45 15.80 -4.76 -3.24
CA SER A 45 16.71 -4.78 -2.10
C SER A 45 16.06 -5.30 -0.80
N ILE A 46 14.75 -5.06 -0.62
CA ILE A 46 13.97 -5.56 0.52
C ILE A 46 13.74 -7.06 0.36
N LEU A 47 13.27 -7.50 -0.81
CA LEU A 47 12.99 -8.91 -1.11
C LEU A 47 14.25 -9.78 -1.07
N ALA A 48 15.41 -9.25 -1.50
CA ALA A 48 16.68 -9.96 -1.43
C ALA A 48 17.15 -10.20 0.02
N LYS A 49 16.72 -9.37 0.98
CA LYS A 49 17.02 -9.54 2.41
C LYS A 49 16.01 -10.44 3.11
N ASP A 50 14.81 -10.59 2.55
CA ASP A 50 13.67 -11.26 3.17
C ASP A 50 13.35 -12.57 2.43
N SER A 51 14.32 -13.51 2.48
CA SER A 51 14.33 -14.77 1.73
C SER A 51 13.24 -15.77 2.13
N GLU A 52 12.52 -15.53 3.23
CA GLU A 52 11.51 -16.45 3.76
C GLU A 52 10.15 -16.33 3.05
N THR A 53 9.94 -15.26 2.29
CA THR A 53 8.62 -14.98 1.71
C THR A 53 8.59 -15.38 0.23
N ASN A 54 7.63 -16.24 -0.18
CA ASN A 54 7.39 -16.65 -1.58
C ASN A 54 6.76 -15.52 -2.43
N VAL A 55 7.41 -14.35 -2.44
CA VAL A 55 6.97 -13.16 -3.14
C VAL A 55 7.96 -12.80 -4.24
N ARG A 56 7.46 -12.58 -5.45
CA ARG A 56 8.28 -12.23 -6.62
C ARG A 56 7.84 -10.89 -7.21
N MET A 57 8.74 -10.18 -7.86
CA MET A 57 8.36 -9.02 -8.65
C MET A 57 7.62 -9.48 -9.91
N SER A 58 6.52 -8.79 -10.25
CA SER A 58 5.75 -9.06 -11.48
C SER A 58 6.48 -8.65 -12.76
N GLY A 59 7.51 -7.81 -12.67
CA GLY A 59 8.24 -7.25 -13.81
C GLY A 59 7.52 -6.09 -14.53
N GLU A 60 6.24 -5.86 -14.21
CA GLU A 60 5.43 -4.79 -14.82
C GLU A 60 5.21 -3.65 -13.81
N PRO A 61 5.80 -2.46 -14.03
CA PRO A 61 5.53 -1.30 -13.19
C PRO A 61 4.11 -0.77 -13.41
N ILE A 62 3.52 -0.22 -12.35
CA ILE A 62 2.20 0.42 -12.38
C ILE A 62 2.32 1.93 -12.17
N PRO A 63 1.45 2.75 -12.80
CA PRO A 63 1.45 4.20 -12.63
C PRO A 63 0.82 4.58 -11.28
N THR A 64 1.63 4.64 -10.22
CA THR A 64 1.22 5.07 -8.87
C THR A 64 2.21 6.07 -8.29
N CYS A 65 1.74 6.92 -7.38
CA CYS A 65 2.56 7.80 -6.56
C CYS A 65 3.31 7.07 -5.45
N GLY A 66 3.15 5.75 -5.27
CA GLY A 66 3.93 4.91 -4.36
C GLY A 66 3.12 3.81 -3.67
N GLY A 67 3.81 2.96 -2.91
CA GLY A 67 3.24 1.76 -2.31
C GLY A 67 3.28 0.55 -3.24
N VAL A 68 2.50 -0.49 -2.92
CA VAL A 68 2.59 -1.80 -3.58
C VAL A 68 1.22 -2.39 -3.89
N LEU A 69 1.14 -3.10 -5.02
CA LEU A 69 0.00 -3.94 -5.39
C LEU A 69 0.45 -5.40 -5.32
N LEU A 70 -0.18 -6.18 -4.44
CA LEU A 70 0.06 -7.62 -4.33
C LEU A 70 -1.02 -8.38 -5.09
N LYS A 71 -0.63 -9.43 -5.80
CA LYS A 71 -1.53 -10.37 -6.46
C LYS A 71 -1.10 -11.80 -6.16
N THR A 72 -2.04 -12.74 -6.15
CA THR A 72 -1.70 -14.16 -6.22
C THR A 72 -1.11 -14.49 -7.59
N GLY A 73 -0.25 -15.50 -7.70
CA GLY A 73 0.27 -15.99 -8.99
C GLY A 73 -0.83 -16.35 -10.00
N SER A 74 -2.00 -16.78 -9.53
CA SER A 74 -3.19 -17.04 -10.35
C SER A 74 -3.98 -15.80 -10.76
N GLY A 75 -3.66 -14.62 -10.21
CA GLY A 75 -4.37 -13.35 -10.44
C GLY A 75 -5.76 -13.23 -9.80
N THR A 76 -6.26 -14.27 -9.12
CA THR A 76 -7.62 -14.32 -8.56
C THR A 76 -7.83 -13.41 -7.35
N ARG A 77 -6.80 -13.20 -6.53
CA ARG A 77 -6.83 -12.28 -5.40
C ARG A 77 -5.81 -11.17 -5.58
N ARG A 78 -6.16 -9.99 -5.05
CA ARG A 78 -5.30 -8.81 -5.05
C ARG A 78 -5.49 -7.98 -3.79
N VAL A 79 -4.41 -7.40 -3.29
CA VAL A 79 -4.43 -6.41 -2.23
C VAL A 79 -3.73 -5.16 -2.73
N ASP A 80 -4.50 -4.08 -2.84
CA ASP A 80 -4.01 -2.79 -3.28
C ASP A 80 -3.62 -1.93 -2.08
N ASN A 81 -2.31 -1.85 -1.86
CA ASN A 81 -1.66 -1.03 -0.84
C ASN A 81 -0.89 0.14 -1.46
N THR A 82 -1.30 0.60 -2.64
CA THR A 82 -0.88 1.91 -3.15
C THR A 82 -1.39 3.02 -2.23
N PHE A 83 -0.65 4.13 -2.17
CA PHE A 83 -1.05 5.25 -1.33
C PHE A 83 -2.41 5.82 -1.75
N GLU A 84 -2.69 5.87 -3.05
CA GLU A 84 -3.97 6.32 -3.58
C GLU A 84 -5.12 5.42 -3.13
N ALA A 85 -4.96 4.10 -3.21
CA ALA A 85 -6.00 3.16 -2.78
C ALA A 85 -6.26 3.25 -1.27
N ARG A 86 -5.21 3.41 -0.46
CA ARG A 86 -5.35 3.60 0.99
C ARG A 86 -6.04 4.92 1.32
N LEU A 87 -5.63 6.02 0.69
CA LEU A 87 -6.23 7.33 0.91
C LEU A 87 -7.71 7.34 0.52
N GLU A 88 -8.06 6.71 -0.60
CA GLU A 88 -9.44 6.63 -1.06
C GLU A 88 -10.31 5.76 -0.13
N ARG A 89 -9.75 4.68 0.45
CA ARG A 89 -10.44 3.91 1.51
C ARG A 89 -10.71 4.79 2.73
N MET A 90 -9.69 5.45 3.26
CA MET A 90 -9.81 6.33 4.43
C MET A 90 -10.81 7.46 4.18
N ARG A 91 -10.78 8.07 3.00
CA ARG A 91 -11.70 9.14 2.62
C ARG A 91 -13.15 8.68 2.65
N ARG A 92 -13.45 7.47 2.15
CA ARG A 92 -14.82 6.93 2.19
C ARG A 92 -15.34 6.73 3.60
N ASP A 93 -14.47 6.29 4.50
CA ASP A 93 -14.86 6.04 5.90
C ASP A 93 -15.10 7.37 6.63
N LEU A 94 -14.29 8.39 6.35
CA LEU A 94 -14.33 9.70 7.02
C LEU A 94 -15.36 10.68 6.43
N ILE A 95 -15.79 10.53 5.17
CA ILE A 95 -16.58 11.57 4.51
C ILE A 95 -17.93 11.84 5.19
N PHE A 96 -18.57 10.79 5.73
CA PHE A 96 -19.84 10.91 6.46
C PHE A 96 -19.65 11.58 7.82
N GLU A 97 -18.54 11.28 8.49
CA GLU A 97 -18.20 11.89 9.77
C GLU A 97 -17.91 13.39 9.60
N VAL A 98 -17.05 13.73 8.63
CA VAL A 98 -16.70 15.11 8.31
C VAL A 98 -17.93 15.89 7.85
N ALA A 99 -18.82 15.29 7.04
CA ALA A 99 -20.06 15.93 6.64
C ALA A 99 -20.95 16.25 7.85
N GLY A 100 -21.12 15.30 8.78
CA GLY A 100 -21.90 15.53 10.00
C GLY A 100 -21.35 16.68 10.85
N ILE A 101 -20.03 16.77 10.99
CA ILE A 101 -19.37 17.87 11.73
C ILE A 101 -19.58 19.21 11.00
N LEU A 102 -19.34 19.26 9.70
CA LEU A 102 -19.45 20.50 8.90
C LEU A 102 -20.91 20.99 8.76
N SER A 103 -21.88 20.08 8.76
CA SER A 103 -23.31 20.39 8.68
C SER A 103 -23.94 20.70 10.04
N GLY A 104 -23.19 20.53 11.14
CA GLY A 104 -23.69 20.74 12.51
C GLY A 104 -24.64 19.63 12.99
N GLU A 105 -24.67 18.49 12.30
CA GLU A 105 -25.50 17.32 12.65
C GLU A 105 -24.80 16.39 13.67
N ARG A 106 -23.49 16.58 13.87
CA ARG A 106 -22.68 15.93 14.91
C ARG A 106 -21.67 16.91 15.50
N GLU A 107 -21.43 16.82 16.80
CA GLU A 107 -20.31 17.50 17.46
C GLU A 107 -19.01 16.73 17.19
N ALA A 108 -17.90 17.46 17.05
CA ALA A 108 -16.59 16.85 16.89
C ALA A 108 -16.25 16.02 18.15
N PRO A 109 -15.62 14.84 17.99
CA PRO A 109 -15.20 14.06 19.15
C PRO A 109 -14.26 14.90 20.03
N GLU A 110 -14.54 14.97 21.34
CA GLU A 110 -13.63 15.57 22.32
C GLU A 110 -12.38 14.70 22.43
N GLU A 111 -11.20 15.33 22.40
CA GLU A 111 -9.87 14.71 22.39
C GLU A 111 -9.54 13.86 23.62
#